data_AF-A0A3N1IFI5-F1
#
_entry.id   AF-A0A3N1IFI5-F1
#
_cell.length_a   1.000
_cell.length_b   1.000
_cell.length_c   1.000
_cell.angle_alpha   90.00
_cell.angle_beta   90.00
_cell.angle_gamma   90.00
#
_symmetry.space_group_name_H-M   'P 1'
#
loop_
_entity.id
_entity.type
_entity.pdbx_description
1 polymer ?
#
loop_
_entity_poly.entity_id
_entity_poly.type
_entity_poly.pdbx_seq_one_letter_code
_entity_poly.pdbx_strand_id
1 'polypeptide(L)' 'MPRVSTTSKVSRWDQHGREHVVRVRRAGVQRTIRCDTCGWRRGAQFLPWLKAEEHLAEAHQATVDPTTARQPSR' A
#
# COMPACT_ATOMS: atom_id res chain seq x y z
N MET A 1 9.76 12.15 24.81
CA MET A 1 9.89 10.84 24.13
C MET A 1 9.48 11.00 22.67
N PRO A 2 10.39 10.87 21.69
CA PRO A 2 10.01 10.97 20.27
C PRO A 2 9.07 9.80 19.94
N ARG A 3 7.87 10.10 19.43
CA ARG A 3 6.92 9.06 18.99
C ARG A 3 7.51 8.42 17.74
N VAL A 4 8.03 7.19 17.88
CA VAL A 4 8.50 6.41 16.74
C VAL A 4 7.32 6.21 15.79
N SER A 5 7.39 6.82 14.62
CA SER A 5 6.40 6.65 13.55
C SER A 5 7.01 5.79 12.45
N THR A 6 6.50 4.57 12.28
CA THR A 6 6.94 3.68 11.20
C THR A 6 6.08 3.94 9.97
N THR A 7 6.72 3.99 8.80
CA THR A 7 6.01 4.04 7.51
C THR A 7 6.35 2.79 6.72
N SER A 8 5.33 2.09 6.23
CA SER A 8 5.43 0.98 5.30
C SER A 8 4.76 1.35 3.98
N LYS A 9 5.10 0.65 2.90
CA LYS A 9 4.46 0.83 1.59
C LYS A 9 3.98 -0.51 1.04
N VAL A 10 2.86 -0.46 0.33
CA VAL A 10 2.31 -1.56 -0.47
C VAL A 10 2.26 -1.06 -1.90
N SER A 11 2.85 -1.80 -2.82
CA SER A 11 2.89 -1.46 -4.24
C SER A 11 2.39 -2.61 -5.08
N ARG A 12 1.60 -2.28 -6.10
CA ARG A 12 1.08 -3.21 -7.11
C ARG A 12 1.10 -2.54 -8.47
N TRP A 13 1.16 -3.32 -9.54
CA TRP A 13 1.00 -2.83 -10.89
C TRP A 13 -0.41 -3.11 -11.39
N ASP A 14 -0.96 -2.18 -12.18
CA ASP A 14 -2.15 -2.45 -12.97
C ASP A 14 -1.79 -3.24 -14.24
N GLN A 15 -2.82 -3.70 -14.96
CA GLN A 15 -2.67 -4.40 -16.23
C GLN A 15 -1.95 -3.60 -17.33
N HIS A 16 -1.83 -2.27 -17.15
CA HIS A 16 -1.13 -1.38 -18.07
C HIS A 16 0.34 -1.18 -17.68
N GLY A 17 0.82 -1.84 -16.63
CA GLY A 17 2.19 -1.73 -16.13
C GLY A 17 2.45 -0.45 -15.33
N ARG A 18 1.41 0.30 -14.93
CA ARG A 18 1.58 1.48 -14.08
C ARG A 18 1.67 1.06 -12.62
N GLU A 19 2.66 1.59 -11.92
CA GLU A 19 2.82 1.34 -10.49
C GLU A 19 1.86 2.19 -9.66
N HIS A 20 1.18 1.52 -8.73
CA HIS A 20 0.31 2.13 -7.75
C HIS A 20 0.85 1.84 -6.35
N VAL A 21 0.96 2.90 -5.53
CA VAL A 21 1.60 2.81 -4.21
C VAL A 21 0.69 3.36 -3.13
N VAL A 22 0.53 2.58 -2.07
CA VAL A 22 -0.17 2.97 -0.85
C VAL A 22 0.81 2.98 0.32
N ARG A 23 0.90 4.10 1.02
CA ARG A 23 1.67 4.25 2.26
C ARG A 23 0.81 4.00 3.48
N VAL A 24 1.31 3.18 4.39
CA VAL A 24 0.75 2.94 5.71
C VAL A 24 1.65 3.61 6.74
N ARG A 25 1.13 4.64 7.41
CA ARG A 25 1.81 5.33 8.52
C ARG A 25 1.24 4.84 9.85
N ARG A 26 2.10 4.42 10.76
CA ARG A 26 1.74 4.01 12.12
C ARG A 26 2.21 5.06 13.12
N ALA A 27 1.27 5.63 13.87
CA ALA A 27 1.54 6.63 14.91
C ALA A 27 0.80 6.23 16.20
N GLY A 28 1.45 5.41 17.03
CA GLY A 28 0.81 4.77 18.18
C GLY A 28 -0.25 3.75 17.74
N VAL A 29 -1.48 3.89 18.26
CA VAL A 29 -2.62 3.03 17.91
C VAL A 29 -3.26 3.39 16.56
N GLN A 30 -3.14 4.65 16.14
CA GLN A 30 -3.69 5.12 14.89
C GLN A 30 -2.81 4.67 13.72
N ARG A 31 -3.43 4.08 12.69
CA ARG A 31 -2.79 3.86 11.40
C ARG A 31 -3.51 4.67 10.34
N THR A 32 -2.75 5.32 9.47
CA THR A 32 -3.28 6.07 8.33
C THR A 32 -2.78 5.41 7.07
N ILE A 33 -3.70 5.12 6.18
CA ILE A 33 -3.45 4.59 4.85
C ILE A 33 -3.61 5.76 3.88
N ARG A 34 -2.67 5.93 2.95
CA ARG A 34 -2.73 6.94 1.90
C ARG A 34 -2.27 6.36 0.56
N CYS A 35 -3.08 6.47 -0.47
CA CYS A 35 -2.64 6.22 -1.84
C CYS A 35 -1.86 7.42 -2.35
N ASP A 36 -0.63 7.20 -2.79
CA ASP A 36 0.20 8.25 -3.41
C ASP A 36 -0.27 8.56 -4.84
N THR A 37 -0.93 7.60 -5.51
CA THR A 37 -1.39 7.75 -6.89
C THR A 37 -2.62 8.65 -7.01
N CYS A 38 -3.66 8.40 -6.20
CA CYS A 38 -4.95 9.13 -6.29
C CYS A 38 -5.23 10.04 -5.09
N GLY A 39 -4.33 10.09 -4.11
CA GLY A 39 -4.49 10.92 -2.91
C GLY A 39 -5.49 10.39 -1.88
N TRP A 40 -6.16 9.26 -2.14
CA TRP A 40 -7.08 8.62 -1.20
C TRP A 40 -6.44 8.43 0.17
N ARG A 41 -7.19 8.68 1.24
CA ARG A 41 -6.71 8.54 2.62
C ARG A 41 -7.78 7.94 3.52
N ARG A 42 -7.38 7.04 4.41
CA ARG A 42 -8.28 6.45 5.41
C ARG A 42 -7.55 6.13 6.71
N GLY A 43 -8.21 6.33 7.85
CA GLY A 43 -7.77 5.82 9.14
C GLY A 43 -8.16 4.34 9.29
N ALA A 44 -7.26 3.50 9.80
CA ALA A 44 -7.52 2.09 10.05
C ALA A 44 -6.96 1.68 11.40
N GLN A 45 -7.81 1.11 12.27
CA GLN A 45 -7.34 0.49 13.51
C GLN A 45 -6.91 -0.96 13.28
N PHE A 46 -7.52 -1.66 12.33
CA PHE A 46 -7.22 -3.06 12.02
C PHE A 46 -6.95 -3.26 10.53
N LEU A 47 -6.07 -4.22 10.24
CA LEU A 47 -5.72 -4.70 8.90
C LEU A 47 -5.36 -3.58 7.90
N PRO A 48 -4.45 -2.65 8.23
CA PRO A 48 -4.16 -1.52 7.35
C PRO A 48 -3.46 -1.92 6.04
N TRP A 49 -2.77 -3.08 6.00
CA TRP A 49 -2.18 -3.62 4.77
C TRP A 49 -3.23 -4.24 3.85
N LEU A 50 -4.14 -5.08 4.37
CA LEU A 50 -5.23 -5.64 3.58
C LEU A 50 -6.06 -4.52 2.93
N LYS A 51 -6.43 -3.49 3.70
CA LYS A 51 -7.16 -2.33 3.18
C LYS A 51 -6.40 -1.52 2.12
N ALA A 52 -5.07 -1.55 2.17
CA ALA A 52 -4.25 -0.93 1.13
C ALA A 52 -4.29 -1.75 -0.16
N GLU A 53 -4.23 -3.08 -0.07
CA GLU A 53 -4.33 -4.00 -1.21
C GLU A 53 -5.73 -3.99 -1.83
N GLU A 54 -6.79 -3.99 -1.02
CA GLU A 54 -8.18 -3.84 -1.48
C GLU A 54 -8.35 -2.56 -2.30
N HIS A 55 -7.83 -1.44 -1.80
CA HIS A 55 -7.88 -0.18 -2.53
C HIS A 55 -7.14 -0.25 -3.88
N LEU A 56 -5.96 -0.88 -3.91
CA LEU A 56 -5.20 -1.07 -5.15
C LEU A 56 -5.98 -1.92 -6.17
N ALA A 57 -6.59 -3.01 -5.72
CA ALA A 57 -7.40 -3.87 -6.58
C ALA A 57 -8.68 -3.18 -7.09
N GLU A 58 -9.45 -2.57 -6.18
CA GLU A 58 -10.77 -2.00 -6.52
C GLU A 58 -10.69 -0.67 -7.26
N ALA A 59 -9.82 0.25 -6.83
CA ALA A 59 -9.77 1.60 -7.40
C ALA A 59 -8.83 1.72 -8.61
N HIS A 60 -7.84 0.82 -8.70
CA HIS A 60 -6.77 0.92 -9.69
C HIS A 60 -6.59 -0.33 -10.54
N GLN A 61 -7.34 -1.41 -10.26
CA GLN A 61 -7.11 -2.72 -10.90
C GLN A 61 -5.65 -3.17 -10.79
N ALA A 62 -4.98 -2.72 -9.73
CA ALA A 62 -3.57 -2.95 -9.47
C ALA A 62 -3.41 -4.24 -8.65
N THR A 63 -3.43 -5.37 -9.34
CA THR A 63 -3.40 -6.72 -8.74
C THR A 63 -2.09 -7.46 -8.96
N VAL A 64 -1.22 -6.96 -9.85
CA VAL A 64 0.06 -7.62 -10.14
C VAL A 64 1.06 -7.31 -9.02
N ASP A 65 1.63 -8.36 -8.42
CA ASP A 65 2.69 -8.21 -7.42
C ASP A 65 4.06 -8.02 -8.12
N PRO A 66 4.73 -6.87 -7.94
CA PRO A 66 6.03 -6.60 -8.56
C PRO A 66 7.16 -7.50 -8.02
N THR A 67 6.98 -8.15 -6.87
CA THR A 67 7.94 -9.10 -6.30
C THR A 67 7.94 -10.42 -7.07
N THR A 68 6.78 -10.84 -7.58
CA THR A 68 6.67 -12.05 -8.42
C THR A 68 7.40 -11.87 -9.75
N ALA A 69 7.38 -10.66 -10.33
CA ALA A 69 8.12 -10.35 -11.54
C ALA A 69 9.65 -10.30 -11.35
N ARG A 70 10.13 -10.22 -10.09
CA ARG A 70 11.54 -10.13 -9.72
C ARG A 70 12.08 -11.42 -9.11
N GLN A 71 11.68 -12.58 -9.65
CA GLN A 71 12.43 -13.82 -9.48
C GLN A 71 13.22 -14.08 -10.76
N PRO A 72 14.51 -13.71 -10.85
CA PRO A 72 15.39 -14.32 -11.83
C PRO A 72 15.54 -15.80 -11.47
N SER A 73 15.29 -16.63 -12.47
CA SER A 73 15.53 -18.06 -12.48
C SER A 73 16.83 -18.42 -11.75
N ARG A 74 16.75 -19.38 -10.83
CA ARG A 74 17.91 -20.06 -10.29
C ARG A 74 17.84 -21.53 -10.66
#